data_AF-A0A7J4I6K7-F1
#
_entry.id   AF-A0A7J4I6K7-F1
#
_cell.length_a   1.000
_cell.length_b   1.000
_cell.length_c   1.000
_cell.angle_alpha   90.00
_cell.angle_beta   90.00
_cell.angle_gamma   90.00
#
_symmetry.space_group_name_H-M   'P 1'
#
loop_
_entity.id
_entity.type
_entity.pdbx_description
1 polymer ?
#
loop_
_entity_poly.entity_id
_entity_poly.type
_entity_poly.pdbx_seq_one_letter_code
_entity_poly.pdbx_strand_id
1 'polypeptide(L)'
;MNDRIAYVIFIASIIVLLFLVYPRAPPKPIVCGMENCHGLSLTCGANIAQNCEMVYSFGDNCRQFVKCKVVNQTCMIAVEDRFRECINCINECAKLLETDYLKAMECEHWCTQ
;
A
#
# COMPACT_ATOMS: atom_id res chain seq x y z
N MET A 1 -12.59 54.08 24.53
CA MET A 1 -13.13 52.81 23.97
C MET A 1 -12.42 52.38 22.68
N ASN A 2 -11.66 53.26 22.02
CA ASN A 2 -11.00 53.01 20.73
C ASN A 2 -9.67 52.23 20.85
N ASP A 3 -8.88 52.50 21.89
CA ASP A 3 -7.52 51.93 22.01
C ASP A 3 -7.52 50.42 22.27
N ARG A 4 -8.50 49.91 23.02
CA ARG A 4 -8.65 48.47 23.25
C ARG A 4 -8.99 47.72 21.97
N ILE A 5 -9.79 48.31 21.10
CA ILE A 5 -10.18 47.72 19.81
C ILE A 5 -8.96 47.70 18.87
N ALA A 6 -8.22 48.80 18.80
CA ALA A 6 -6.99 48.87 17.99
C ALA A 6 -5.94 47.84 18.43
N TYR A 7 -5.76 47.65 19.74
CA TYR A 7 -4.82 46.68 20.29
C TYR A 7 -5.20 45.23 19.95
N VAL A 8 -6.50 44.89 19.99
CA VAL A 8 -7.01 43.57 19.62
C VAL A 8 -6.79 43.29 18.14
N ILE A 9 -7.05 44.28 17.28
CA ILE A 9 -6.82 44.15 15.82
C ILE A 9 -5.33 43.91 15.53
N PHE A 10 -4.45 44.62 16.23
CA PHE A 10 -3.01 44.46 16.06
C PHE A 10 -2.50 43.08 16.51
N ILE A 11 -3.01 42.53 17.61
CA ILE A 11 -2.67 41.17 18.04
C ILE A 11 -3.22 40.14 17.03
N ALA A 12 -4.46 40.31 16.58
CA ALA A 12 -5.07 39.41 15.61
C ALA A 12 -4.30 39.39 14.28
N SER A 13 -3.84 40.55 13.79
CA SER A 13 -3.06 40.62 12.56
C SER A 13 -1.69 39.94 12.69
N ILE A 14 -1.03 40.07 13.85
CA ILE A 14 0.21 39.34 14.15
C ILE A 14 -0.04 37.83 14.16
N ILE A 15 -1.12 37.35 14.78
CA ILE A 15 -1.44 35.93 14.82
C ILE A 15 -1.69 35.39 13.41
N VAL A 16 -2.45 36.12 12.58
CA VAL A 16 -2.69 35.74 11.18
C VAL A 16 -1.39 35.72 10.37
N LEU A 17 -0.54 36.73 10.54
CA LEU A 17 0.78 36.77 9.92
C LEU A 17 1.65 35.59 10.36
N LEU A 18 1.63 35.21 11.64
CA LEU A 18 2.32 34.03 12.13
C LEU A 18 1.79 32.75 11.46
N PHE A 19 0.48 32.57 11.31
CA PHE A 19 -0.08 31.42 10.60
C PHE A 19 0.26 31.38 9.10
N LEU A 20 0.43 32.54 8.45
CA LEU A 20 0.80 32.64 7.04
C LEU A 20 2.32 32.45 6.82
N VAL A 21 3.14 32.89 7.78
CA VAL A 21 4.61 32.85 7.68
C VAL A 21 5.19 31.54 8.22
N TYR A 22 4.57 30.92 9.23
CA TYR A 22 5.05 29.63 9.73
C TYR A 22 4.73 28.52 8.72
N PRO A 23 5.74 27.88 8.11
CA PRO A 23 5.50 26.73 7.26
C PRO A 23 4.86 25.65 8.13
N ARG A 24 3.78 25.04 7.62
CA ARG A 24 3.26 23.81 8.21
C ARG A 24 4.40 22.81 8.25
N ALA A 25 4.56 22.11 9.38
CA ALA A 25 5.50 21.02 9.47
C ALA A 25 5.27 20.08 8.26
N PRO A 26 6.34 19.63 7.57
CA PRO A 26 6.17 18.71 6.46
C PRO A 26 5.43 17.47 6.96
N PRO A 27 4.49 16.92 6.17
CA PRO A 27 3.83 15.68 6.54
C PRO A 27 4.91 14.61 6.79
N LYS A 28 4.75 13.85 7.88
CA LYS A 28 5.66 12.75 8.18
C LYS A 28 5.68 11.76 7.01
N PRO A 29 6.83 11.16 6.68
CA PRO A 29 6.88 10.10 5.67
C PRO A 29 5.90 8.99 6.06
N ILE A 30 5.02 8.62 5.12
CA ILE A 30 4.06 7.54 5.34
C ILE A 30 4.77 6.23 5.08
N VAL A 31 4.83 5.37 6.09
CA VAL A 31 5.25 3.98 5.93
C VAL A 31 4.18 3.26 5.12
N CYS A 32 4.60 2.62 4.03
CA CYS A 32 3.70 1.93 3.14
C CYS A 32 4.37 0.68 2.58
N GLY A 33 3.83 -0.48 2.94
CA GLY A 33 4.30 -1.78 2.48
C GLY A 33 3.24 -2.85 2.69
N MET A 34 3.56 -4.06 2.28
CA MET A 34 2.64 -5.20 2.33
C MET A 34 2.54 -5.73 3.77
N GLU A 35 1.33 -5.86 4.29
CA GLU A 35 1.07 -6.27 5.69
C GLU A 35 0.99 -7.79 5.87
N ASN A 36 0.94 -8.55 4.77
CA ASN A 36 0.97 -10.00 4.76
C ASN A 36 2.07 -10.54 3.85
N CYS A 37 2.45 -11.80 4.05
CA CYS A 37 3.51 -12.46 3.27
C CYS A 37 2.96 -13.36 2.15
N HIS A 38 1.83 -14.03 2.41
CA HIS A 38 1.31 -15.12 1.57
C HIS A 38 -0.18 -14.95 1.24
N GLY A 39 -0.62 -15.69 0.23
CA GLY A 39 -1.96 -15.72 -0.32
C GLY A 39 -2.24 -14.61 -1.33
N LEU A 40 -3.49 -14.49 -1.75
CA LEU A 40 -3.91 -13.51 -2.76
C LEU A 40 -4.77 -12.37 -2.16
N SER A 41 -5.08 -12.45 -0.87
CA SER A 41 -5.70 -11.37 -0.11
C SER A 41 -4.63 -10.36 0.31
N LEU A 42 -4.26 -9.47 -0.61
CA LEU A 42 -3.19 -8.49 -0.40
C LEU A 42 -3.68 -7.34 0.48
N THR A 43 -2.84 -6.87 1.39
CA THR A 43 -3.13 -5.69 2.22
C THR A 43 -1.89 -4.80 2.27
N CYS A 44 -2.09 -3.50 2.07
CA CYS A 44 -1.04 -2.49 2.13
C CYS A 44 -1.31 -1.54 3.29
N GLY A 45 -0.29 -1.25 4.08
CA GLY A 45 -0.42 -0.38 5.24
C GLY A 45 0.93 -0.11 5.92
N ALA A 46 0.84 0.34 7.17
CA ALA A 46 2.02 0.69 7.96
C ALA A 46 2.61 -0.52 8.71
N ASN A 47 1.84 -1.60 8.89
CA ASN A 47 2.28 -2.80 9.61
C ASN A 47 2.98 -3.77 8.66
N ILE A 48 4.09 -3.33 8.04
CA ILE A 48 4.82 -4.12 7.05
C ILE A 48 5.26 -5.44 7.68
N ALA A 49 4.94 -6.55 7.03
CA ALA A 49 5.36 -7.87 7.50
C ALA A 49 6.90 -7.98 7.47
N GLN A 50 7.52 -8.20 8.63
CA GLN A 50 8.98 -8.27 8.75
C GLN A 50 9.52 -9.71 8.69
N ASN A 51 8.74 -10.67 9.19
CA ASN A 51 9.16 -12.07 9.30
C ASN A 51 8.17 -12.96 8.54
N CYS A 52 8.43 -13.17 7.27
CA CYS A 52 7.69 -14.14 6.47
C CYS A 52 8.27 -15.52 6.72
N GLU A 53 7.44 -16.45 7.21
CA GLU A 53 7.82 -17.86 7.25
C GLU A 53 8.03 -18.37 5.82
N MET A 54 8.83 -19.42 5.62
CA MET A 54 8.99 -20.06 4.31
C MET A 54 7.78 -20.96 3.96
N VAL A 55 6.57 -20.47 4.20
CA VAL A 55 5.32 -21.19 3.92
C VAL A 55 4.76 -20.69 2.60
N TYR A 56 4.99 -21.42 1.53
CA TYR A 56 4.46 -21.06 0.22
C TYR A 56 2.95 -21.33 0.12
N SER A 57 2.18 -20.34 -0.34
CA SER A 57 0.80 -20.53 -0.77
C SER A 57 0.71 -20.50 -2.30
N PHE A 58 -0.11 -21.39 -2.88
CA PHE A 58 -0.36 -21.38 -4.31
C PHE A 58 -0.86 -20.01 -4.77
N GLY A 59 -0.22 -19.44 -5.79
CA GLY A 59 -0.44 -18.09 -6.28
C GLY A 59 0.50 -17.02 -5.72
N ASP A 60 1.35 -17.33 -4.73
CA ASP A 60 2.24 -16.36 -4.10
C ASP A 60 3.18 -15.67 -5.10
N ASN A 61 3.59 -16.38 -6.16
CA ASN A 61 4.46 -15.78 -7.16
C ASN A 61 3.77 -14.66 -7.95
N CYS A 62 2.44 -14.60 -8.02
CA CYS A 62 1.74 -13.46 -8.62
C CYS A 62 1.97 -12.16 -7.84
N ARG A 63 2.25 -12.24 -6.54
CA ARG A 63 2.43 -11.06 -5.66
C ARG A 63 3.57 -10.16 -6.11
N GLN A 64 4.54 -10.69 -6.87
CA GLN A 64 5.65 -9.90 -7.42
C GLN A 64 5.19 -8.76 -8.34
N PHE A 65 3.99 -8.87 -8.91
CA PHE A 65 3.39 -7.88 -9.81
C PHE A 65 2.55 -6.82 -9.07
N VAL A 66 2.58 -6.81 -7.74
CA VAL A 66 1.85 -5.86 -6.92
C VAL A 66 2.79 -5.03 -6.07
N LYS A 67 2.49 -3.73 -5.97
CA LYS A 67 3.25 -2.79 -5.14
C LYS A 67 2.31 -2.02 -4.24
N CYS A 68 2.75 -1.73 -3.03
CA CYS A 68 2.08 -0.73 -2.20
C CYS A 68 2.59 0.66 -2.58
N LYS A 69 1.67 1.61 -2.78
CA LYS A 69 1.99 2.99 -3.14
C LYS A 69 1.23 3.97 -2.25
N VAL A 70 1.86 5.09 -1.94
CA VAL A 70 1.19 6.21 -1.26
C VAL A 70 0.50 7.08 -2.31
N VAL A 71 -0.82 7.17 -2.24
CA VAL A 71 -1.66 8.04 -3.09
C VAL A 71 -2.47 8.94 -2.16
N ASN A 72 -2.36 10.26 -2.30
CA ASN A 72 -3.08 11.24 -1.46
C ASN A 72 -2.98 10.94 0.04
N GLN A 73 -1.76 10.71 0.53
CA GLN A 73 -1.47 10.37 1.94
C GLN A 73 -2.10 9.04 2.43
N THR A 74 -2.56 8.18 1.53
CA THR A 74 -3.11 6.86 1.86
C THR A 74 -2.26 5.78 1.23
N CYS A 75 -1.90 4.73 1.99
CA CYS A 75 -1.22 3.56 1.44
C CYS A 75 -2.25 2.66 0.73
N MET A 76 -2.06 2.44 -0.57
CA MET A 76 -2.99 1.69 -1.42
C MET A 76 -2.25 0.63 -2.22
N ILE A 77 -2.98 -0.42 -2.60
CA ILE A 77 -2.49 -1.45 -3.51
C ILE A 77 -2.47 -0.86 -4.93
N ALA A 78 -1.30 -0.90 -5.57
CA ALA A 78 -1.16 -0.64 -6.99
C ALA A 78 -1.16 -1.98 -7.73
N VAL A 79 -2.31 -2.33 -8.30
CA VAL A 79 -2.49 -3.55 -9.09
C VAL A 79 -2.09 -3.29 -10.54
N GLU A 80 -1.01 -3.93 -10.98
CA GLU A 80 -0.57 -3.91 -12.38
C GLU A 80 -1.40 -4.90 -13.23
N ASP A 81 -1.51 -4.70 -14.54
CA ASP A 81 -2.23 -5.64 -15.43
C ASP A 81 -1.65 -7.05 -15.36
N ARG A 82 -0.33 -7.13 -15.17
CA ARG A 82 0.38 -8.40 -15.01
C ARG A 82 -0.06 -9.21 -13.80
N PHE A 83 -0.51 -8.56 -12.72
CA PHE A 83 -1.10 -9.27 -11.58
C PHE A 83 -2.40 -9.95 -11.97
N ARG A 84 -3.29 -9.24 -12.68
CA ARG A 84 -4.58 -9.79 -13.14
C ARG A 84 -4.37 -10.95 -14.10
N GLU A 85 -3.43 -10.82 -15.04
CA GLU A 85 -3.04 -11.91 -15.95
C GLU A 85 -2.55 -13.14 -15.19
N CYS A 86 -1.66 -12.94 -14.21
CA CYS A 86 -1.14 -14.02 -13.39
C CYS A 86 -2.27 -14.74 -12.61
N ILE A 87 -3.16 -13.98 -11.97
CA ILE A 87 -4.33 -14.53 -11.24
C ILE A 87 -5.20 -15.38 -12.17
N ASN A 88 -5.50 -14.86 -13.37
CA ASN A 88 -6.31 -15.59 -14.35
C ASN A 88 -5.63 -16.89 -14.80
N CYS A 89 -4.31 -16.87 -14.99
CA CYS A 89 -3.54 -18.06 -15.34
C CYS A 89 -3.52 -19.10 -14.21
N ILE A 90 -3.22 -18.70 -12.97
CA ILE A 90 -3.16 -19.66 -11.85
C ILE A 90 -4.53 -20.25 -11.52
N ASN A 91 -5.64 -19.55 -11.82
CA ASN A 91 -6.99 -20.09 -11.64
C ASN A 91 -7.24 -21.30 -12.56
N GLU A 92 -6.64 -21.32 -13.75
CA GLU A 92 -6.69 -22.49 -14.63
C GLU A 92 -5.80 -23.61 -14.09
N CYS A 93 -4.61 -23.29 -13.58
CA CYS A 93 -3.70 -24.24 -12.94
C CYS A 93 -4.27 -24.85 -11.65
N ALA A 94 -5.08 -24.10 -10.89
CA ALA A 94 -5.64 -24.53 -9.60
C ALA A 94 -6.50 -25.80 -9.73
N LYS A 95 -7.08 -26.05 -10.92
CA LYS A 95 -7.84 -27.27 -11.23
C LYS A 95 -7.00 -28.54 -11.11
N LEU A 96 -5.68 -28.42 -11.20
CA LEU A 96 -4.74 -29.54 -11.08
C LEU A 96 -4.38 -29.85 -9.62
N LEU A 97 -4.63 -28.95 -8.67
CA LEU A 97 -4.21 -29.13 -7.26
C LEU A 97 -4.77 -30.40 -6.62
N GLU A 98 -5.98 -30.81 -6.99
CA GLU A 98 -6.63 -32.01 -6.44
C GLU A 98 -6.11 -33.32 -7.04
N THR A 99 -5.50 -33.26 -8.23
CA THR A 99 -5.15 -34.46 -9.01
C THR A 99 -3.64 -34.65 -9.17
N ASP A 100 -2.90 -33.57 -9.34
CA ASP A 100 -1.46 -33.54 -9.54
C ASP A 100 -0.89 -32.19 -9.06
N TYR A 101 -0.51 -32.17 -7.78
CA TYR A 101 0.07 -30.98 -7.15
C TYR A 101 1.36 -30.52 -7.85
N LEU A 102 2.24 -31.45 -8.26
CA LEU A 102 3.50 -31.07 -8.91
C LEU A 102 3.26 -30.39 -10.25
N LYS A 103 2.31 -30.90 -11.03
CA LYS A 103 1.90 -30.29 -12.29
C LYS A 103 1.19 -28.95 -12.09
N ALA A 104 0.42 -28.79 -11.00
CA ALA A 104 -0.17 -27.50 -10.64
C ALA A 104 0.92 -26.44 -10.37
N MET A 105 1.96 -26.82 -9.62
CA MET A 105 3.09 -25.93 -9.31
C MET A 105 3.91 -25.58 -10.55
N GLU A 106 4.14 -26.55 -11.44
CA GLU A 106 4.79 -26.29 -12.73
C GLU A 106 3.96 -25.33 -13.60
N CYS A 107 2.64 -25.54 -13.65
CA CYS A 107 1.73 -24.65 -14.35
C CYS A 107 1.77 -23.22 -13.78
N GLU A 108 1.73 -23.07 -12.45
CA GLU A 108 1.85 -21.77 -11.79
C GLU A 108 3.17 -21.07 -12.13
N HIS A 109 4.29 -21.80 -12.17
CA HIS A 109 5.59 -21.23 -12.51
C HIS A 109 5.53 -20.47 -13.85
N TRP A 110 4.90 -21.07 -14.87
CA TRP A 110 4.74 -20.45 -16.19
C TRP A 110 3.81 -19.24 -16.21
N CYS A 111 2.88 -19.12 -15.24
CA CYS A 111 2.02 -17.93 -15.13
C CYS A 111 2.78 -16.66 -14.74
N THR A 112 4.03 -16.79 -14.31
CA THR A 112 4.85 -15.69 -13.80
C THR A 112 6.05 -15.35 -14.68
N GLN A 113 6.29 -16.16 -15.72
CA GLN A 113 7.29 -15.90 -16.76
C GLN A 113 6.74 -14.93 -17.81
#